data_AF-A0A1S2VIW0-F1
#
_entry.id   AF-A0A1S2VIW0-F1
#
_cell.length_a   1.000
_cell.length_b   1.000
_cell.length_c   1.000
_cell.angle_alpha   90.00
_cell.angle_beta   90.00
_cell.angle_gamma   90.00
#
_symmetry.space_group_name_H-M   'P 1'
#
loop_
_entity.id
_entity.type
_entity.pdbx_description
1 polymer ?
#
loop_
_entity_poly.entity_id
_entity_poly.type
_entity_poly.pdbx_seq_one_letter_code
_entity_poly.pdbx_strand_id
1 'polypeptide(L)'
;MITFYPGPSKIYPQVADYAAEALRDGIVSQNHRSPEFMGIVAETMRLLREKLAIPAGYHIAFTSSATECWEVVAQSLTAETSLHATNGAFGEKWRQYAHRIKPPYTISEADVLCIVQNETSNGTQVPMSMLATFRQQFSGLIAVDAVSSMAGLQFDWALADVWFASVQKCFGLPAGLAVLVYSPQALEQAERIGEQAHYNSLLFMHDNFRKFQTPYTPNGLGIYLLMRVLQQIPDIAVTDQLIRQRAAGWYAFFEQDLARSPFRPLIGAEDAEGAVRSDTVIAVTGAEADIKAVKTKAKQAGLILGSGYGNWKDNTFRIANFPAITAEEIGNLKDFLRQEYGFRA
;
A
#
# COMPACT_ATOMS: atom_id res chain seq x y z
N MET A 1 3.61 17.34 15.65
CA MET A 1 3.71 15.92 16.04
C MET A 1 4.03 15.13 14.79
N ILE A 2 5.13 14.38 14.78
CA ILE A 2 5.60 13.61 13.61
C ILE A 2 5.07 12.19 13.75
N THR A 3 4.49 11.63 12.69
CA THR A 3 3.91 10.28 12.71
C THR A 3 4.69 9.31 11.83
N PHE A 4 5.02 8.14 12.41
CA PHE A 4 5.58 6.97 11.74
C PHE A 4 4.56 5.83 11.70
N TYR A 5 3.28 6.13 11.85
CA TYR A 5 2.23 5.12 11.81
C TYR A 5 2.10 4.53 10.38
N PRO A 6 2.00 3.21 10.19
CA PRO A 6 2.00 2.59 8.86
C PRO A 6 0.61 2.57 8.18
N GLY A 7 -0.18 3.64 8.37
CA GLY A 7 -1.50 3.83 7.76
C GLY A 7 -2.64 4.09 8.76
N PRO A 8 -3.32 5.26 8.70
CA PRO A 8 -2.90 6.47 7.98
C PRO A 8 -1.51 6.91 8.43
N SER A 9 -0.67 7.33 7.47
CA SER A 9 0.69 7.79 7.75
C SER A 9 0.83 9.29 7.57
N LYS A 10 2.06 9.79 7.63
CA LYS A 10 2.38 11.18 7.32
C LYS A 10 1.98 11.48 5.86
N ILE A 11 1.28 12.60 5.68
CA ILE A 11 0.95 13.13 4.35
C ILE A 11 2.04 14.07 3.85
N TYR A 12 2.15 14.26 2.54
CA TYR A 12 3.01 15.30 1.99
C TYR A 12 2.60 16.68 2.50
N PRO A 13 3.55 17.56 2.89
CA PRO A 13 3.23 18.85 3.50
C PRO A 13 2.38 19.76 2.59
N GLN A 14 2.58 19.67 1.27
CA GLN A 14 1.87 20.46 0.26
C GLN A 14 0.38 20.10 0.12
N VAL A 15 -0.06 18.96 0.66
CA VAL A 15 -1.44 18.48 0.53
C VAL A 15 -2.45 19.46 1.14
N ALA A 16 -2.08 20.16 2.21
CA ALA A 16 -2.93 21.18 2.81
C ALA A 16 -3.21 22.33 1.83
N ASP A 17 -2.17 22.79 1.12
CA ASP A 17 -2.29 23.86 0.14
C ASP A 17 -3.12 23.42 -1.07
N TYR A 18 -2.92 22.19 -1.54
CA TYR A 18 -3.73 21.63 -2.63
C TYR A 18 -5.21 21.47 -2.25
N ALA A 19 -5.50 21.10 -1.00
CA ALA A 19 -6.86 21.01 -0.52
C ALA A 19 -7.52 22.40 -0.48
N ALA A 20 -6.80 23.42 0.01
CA ALA A 20 -7.26 24.80 0.00
C ALA A 20 -7.48 25.32 -1.42
N GLU A 21 -6.59 24.98 -2.36
CA GLU A 21 -6.73 25.29 -3.79
C GLU A 21 -7.97 24.64 -4.39
N ALA A 22 -8.18 23.33 -4.17
CA ALA A 22 -9.34 22.60 -4.68
C ALA A 22 -10.68 23.20 -4.21
N LEU A 23 -10.73 23.70 -2.97
CA LEU A 23 -11.91 24.38 -2.41
C LEU A 23 -12.12 25.75 -3.04
N ARG A 24 -11.06 26.56 -3.12
CA ARG A 24 -11.10 27.93 -3.64
C ARG A 24 -11.46 27.96 -5.13
N ASP A 25 -10.94 27.02 -5.90
CA ASP A 25 -11.11 26.98 -7.36
C ASP A 25 -12.36 26.18 -7.77
N GLY A 26 -13.17 25.77 -6.79
CA GLY A 26 -14.44 25.08 -7.01
C GLY A 26 -14.33 23.65 -7.55
N ILE A 27 -13.13 23.04 -7.51
CA ILE A 27 -12.87 21.68 -8.00
C ILE A 27 -13.82 20.67 -7.33
N VAL A 28 -14.02 20.81 -6.01
CA VAL A 28 -14.90 19.90 -5.25
C VAL A 28 -16.39 20.07 -5.55
N SER A 29 -16.77 21.13 -6.26
CA SER A 29 -18.14 21.40 -6.69
C SER A 29 -18.38 21.07 -8.17
N GLN A 30 -17.34 20.60 -8.89
CA GLN A 30 -17.48 20.21 -10.29
C GLN A 30 -18.33 18.95 -10.43
N ASN A 31 -19.13 18.90 -11.49
CA ASN A 31 -19.84 17.69 -11.87
C ASN A 31 -18.82 16.65 -12.36
N HIS A 32 -18.82 15.45 -11.80
CA HIS A 32 -17.91 14.36 -12.17
C HIS A 32 -17.99 13.90 -13.64
N ARG A 33 -18.99 14.38 -14.39
CA ARG A 33 -19.16 14.16 -15.84
C ARG A 33 -18.79 15.38 -16.69
N SER A 34 -18.35 16.49 -16.08
CA SER A 34 -17.94 17.68 -16.82
C SER A 34 -16.57 17.46 -17.49
N PRO A 35 -16.28 18.13 -18.62
CA PRO A 35 -14.97 18.04 -19.28
C PRO A 35 -13.80 18.40 -18.34
N GLU A 36 -14.00 19.34 -17.42
CA GLU A 36 -12.98 19.79 -16.47
C GLU A 36 -12.61 18.68 -15.48
N PHE A 37 -13.61 18.04 -14.85
CA PHE A 37 -13.35 16.95 -13.91
C PHE A 37 -12.80 15.71 -14.61
N MET A 38 -13.32 15.39 -15.80
CA MET A 38 -12.77 14.32 -16.64
C MET A 38 -11.30 14.58 -17.00
N GLY A 39 -10.92 15.85 -17.21
CA GLY A 39 -9.52 16.26 -17.40
C GLY A 39 -8.64 15.96 -16.19
N ILE A 40 -9.15 16.19 -14.96
CA ILE A 40 -8.44 15.84 -13.72
C ILE A 40 -8.24 14.32 -13.62
N VAL A 41 -9.27 13.52 -13.92
CA VAL A 41 -9.17 12.05 -13.92
C VAL A 41 -8.15 11.59 -14.96
N ALA A 42 -8.22 12.12 -16.18
CA ALA A 42 -7.30 11.79 -17.26
C ALA A 42 -5.84 12.10 -16.90
N GLU A 43 -5.58 13.30 -16.38
CA GLU A 43 -4.25 13.72 -15.96
C GLU A 43 -3.73 12.88 -14.78
N THR A 44 -4.59 12.56 -13.81
CA THR A 44 -4.22 11.65 -12.70
C THR A 44 -3.80 10.28 -13.22
N MET A 45 -4.55 9.69 -14.16
CA MET A 45 -4.21 8.39 -14.75
C MET A 45 -2.92 8.46 -15.58
N ARG A 46 -2.70 9.55 -16.33
CA ARG A 46 -1.46 9.79 -17.09
C ARG A 46 -0.26 9.86 -16.17
N LEU A 47 -0.36 10.64 -15.09
CA LEU A 47 0.69 10.79 -14.09
C LEU A 47 0.97 9.50 -13.33
N LEU A 48 -0.06 8.72 -12.96
CA LEU A 48 0.15 7.39 -12.35
C LEU A 48 0.95 6.49 -13.27
N ARG A 49 0.65 6.50 -14.58
CA ARG A 49 1.40 5.71 -15.57
C ARG A 49 2.86 6.10 -15.62
N GLU A 50 3.13 7.39 -15.76
CA GLU A 50 4.48 7.93 -15.83
C GLU A 50 5.24 7.68 -14.52
N LYS A 51 4.70 8.16 -13.40
CA LYS A 51 5.39 8.17 -12.11
C LYS A 51 5.62 6.78 -11.53
N LEU A 52 4.70 5.85 -11.77
CA LEU A 52 4.81 4.47 -11.27
C LEU A 52 5.31 3.47 -12.33
N ALA A 53 5.67 3.96 -13.52
CA ALA A 53 6.07 3.13 -14.66
C ALA A 53 5.06 2.02 -15.00
N ILE A 54 3.75 2.31 -14.91
CA ILE A 54 2.68 1.36 -15.24
C ILE A 54 2.67 1.15 -16.77
N PRO A 55 2.73 -0.10 -17.27
CA PRO A 55 2.74 -0.36 -18.71
C PRO A 55 1.47 0.15 -19.40
N ALA A 56 1.61 0.61 -20.65
CA ALA A 56 0.51 1.19 -21.42
C ALA A 56 -0.70 0.25 -21.60
N GLY A 57 -0.47 -1.06 -21.61
CA GLY A 57 -1.53 -2.08 -21.72
C GLY A 57 -2.37 -2.25 -20.44
N TYR A 58 -1.91 -1.78 -19.28
CA TYR A 58 -2.66 -1.91 -18.04
C TYR A 58 -3.69 -0.78 -17.89
N HIS A 59 -4.86 -1.11 -17.37
CA HIS A 59 -5.91 -0.16 -17.07
C HIS A 59 -5.78 0.36 -15.63
N ILE A 60 -6.33 1.56 -15.37
CA ILE A 60 -6.38 2.17 -14.04
C ILE A 60 -7.83 2.53 -13.73
N ALA A 61 -8.23 2.25 -12.50
CA ALA A 61 -9.49 2.68 -11.92
C ALA A 61 -9.26 3.21 -10.49
N PHE A 62 -10.26 3.92 -9.98
CA PHE A 62 -10.29 4.42 -8.61
C PHE A 62 -11.46 3.82 -7.83
N THR A 63 -11.21 3.46 -6.58
CA THR A 63 -12.21 2.97 -5.61
C THR A 63 -12.10 3.76 -4.31
N SER A 64 -13.01 3.53 -3.35
CA SER A 64 -12.99 4.19 -2.03
C SER A 64 -11.83 3.72 -1.14
N SER A 65 -11.43 2.45 -1.28
CA SER A 65 -10.37 1.83 -0.48
C SER A 65 -9.89 0.52 -1.08
N ALA A 66 -8.71 0.05 -0.68
CA ALA A 66 -8.22 -1.27 -1.05
C ALA A 66 -9.09 -2.43 -0.54
N THR A 67 -9.85 -2.23 0.54
CA THR A 67 -10.85 -3.22 0.98
C THR A 67 -11.97 -3.35 -0.05
N GLU A 68 -12.35 -2.27 -0.72
CA GLU A 68 -13.25 -2.36 -1.88
C GLU A 68 -12.60 -3.13 -3.03
N CYS A 69 -11.29 -2.93 -3.29
CA CYS A 69 -10.57 -3.70 -4.30
C CYS A 69 -10.55 -5.22 -3.99
N TRP A 70 -10.50 -5.61 -2.71
CA TRP A 70 -10.63 -7.03 -2.33
C TRP A 70 -11.94 -7.62 -2.80
N GLU A 71 -13.05 -6.87 -2.66
CA GLU A 71 -14.38 -7.30 -3.11
C GLU A 71 -14.47 -7.30 -4.64
N VAL A 72 -13.91 -6.29 -5.34
CA VAL A 72 -13.85 -6.26 -6.81
C VAL A 72 -13.15 -7.51 -7.36
N VAL A 73 -12.01 -7.92 -6.77
CA VAL A 73 -11.30 -9.14 -7.17
C VAL A 73 -12.16 -10.39 -6.92
N ALA A 74 -12.82 -10.48 -5.77
CA ALA A 74 -13.65 -11.64 -5.43
C ALA A 74 -14.90 -11.75 -6.31
N GLN A 75 -15.58 -10.62 -6.59
CA GLN A 75 -16.85 -10.63 -7.32
C GLN A 75 -16.64 -10.69 -8.84
N SER A 76 -15.73 -9.86 -9.39
CA SER A 76 -15.64 -9.66 -10.85
C SER A 76 -14.52 -10.48 -11.51
N LEU A 77 -13.55 -10.99 -10.74
CA LEU A 77 -12.39 -11.71 -11.29
C LEU A 77 -12.26 -13.15 -10.82
N THR A 78 -13.06 -13.60 -9.86
CA THR A 78 -13.02 -14.97 -9.36
C THR A 78 -14.25 -15.74 -9.83
N ALA A 79 -14.06 -16.73 -10.72
CA ALA A 79 -15.18 -17.51 -11.24
C ALA A 79 -15.71 -18.46 -10.17
N GLU A 80 -14.84 -19.36 -9.70
CA GLU A 80 -15.12 -20.40 -8.72
C GLU A 80 -14.43 -20.13 -7.39
N THR A 81 -13.10 -20.00 -7.38
CA THR A 81 -12.35 -19.89 -6.12
C THR A 81 -11.03 -19.13 -6.25
N SER A 82 -10.60 -18.52 -5.14
CA SER A 82 -9.32 -17.81 -5.03
C SER A 82 -8.41 -18.49 -4.00
N LEU A 83 -7.11 -18.50 -4.26
CA LEU A 83 -6.08 -18.95 -3.33
C LEU A 83 -5.41 -17.73 -2.69
N HIS A 84 -5.23 -17.75 -1.37
CA HIS A 84 -4.61 -16.64 -0.64
C HIS A 84 -3.35 -17.12 0.06
N ALA A 85 -2.19 -16.57 -0.33
CA ALA A 85 -0.93 -16.79 0.37
C ALA A 85 -0.85 -15.82 1.56
N THR A 86 -1.24 -16.30 2.75
CA THR A 86 -1.32 -15.46 3.95
C THR A 86 -0.20 -15.78 4.94
N ASN A 87 0.44 -14.74 5.48
CA ASN A 87 1.43 -14.85 6.56
C ASN A 87 1.20 -13.81 7.67
N GLY A 88 0.08 -13.07 7.62
CA GLY A 88 -0.27 -12.04 8.56
C GLY A 88 -1.72 -11.57 8.42
N ALA A 89 -2.04 -10.50 9.13
CA ALA A 89 -3.43 -10.13 9.38
C ALA A 89 -4.16 -9.53 8.17
N PHE A 90 -3.47 -8.85 7.25
CA PHE A 90 -4.12 -8.27 6.07
C PHE A 90 -4.42 -9.35 5.03
N GLY A 91 -3.49 -10.29 4.81
CA GLY A 91 -3.74 -11.44 3.95
C GLY A 91 -4.90 -12.30 4.47
N GLU A 92 -4.92 -12.58 5.77
CA GLU A 92 -6.00 -13.35 6.40
C GLU A 92 -7.36 -12.65 6.30
N LYS A 93 -7.40 -11.32 6.46
CA LYS A 93 -8.64 -10.55 6.25
C LYS A 93 -9.08 -10.60 4.80
N TRP A 94 -8.17 -10.39 3.85
CA TRP A 94 -8.53 -10.46 2.43
C TRP A 94 -9.13 -11.82 2.08
N ARG A 95 -8.50 -12.91 2.53
CA ARG A 95 -9.02 -14.28 2.39
C ARG A 95 -10.43 -14.42 2.95
N GLN A 96 -10.67 -13.94 4.17
CA GLN A 96 -11.98 -14.01 4.81
C GLN A 96 -13.05 -13.23 4.03
N TYR A 97 -12.74 -12.04 3.53
CA TYR A 97 -13.68 -11.23 2.74
C TYR A 97 -13.97 -11.89 1.40
N ALA A 98 -12.93 -12.33 0.68
CA ALA A 98 -13.09 -13.03 -0.59
C ALA A 98 -13.95 -14.29 -0.44
N HIS A 99 -13.70 -15.10 0.60
CA HIS A 99 -14.44 -16.35 0.83
C HIS A 99 -15.89 -16.15 1.31
N ARG A 100 -16.27 -14.96 1.77
CA ARG A 100 -17.69 -14.63 2.04
C ARG A 100 -18.47 -14.40 0.75
N ILE A 101 -17.80 -13.91 -0.31
CA ILE A 101 -18.39 -13.65 -1.62
C ILE A 101 -18.30 -14.90 -2.50
N LYS A 102 -17.14 -15.55 -2.49
CA LYS A 102 -16.82 -16.78 -3.25
C LYS A 102 -16.23 -17.84 -2.31
N PRO A 103 -17.08 -18.66 -1.67
CA PRO A 103 -16.62 -19.73 -0.79
C PRO A 103 -15.64 -20.67 -1.49
N PRO A 104 -14.63 -21.20 -0.78
CA PRO A 104 -13.64 -22.07 -1.41
C PRO A 104 -14.29 -23.37 -1.88
N TYR A 105 -13.94 -23.80 -3.10
CA TYR A 105 -14.37 -25.09 -3.66
C TYR A 105 -13.27 -26.15 -3.47
N THR A 106 -12.22 -26.12 -4.30
CA THR A 106 -11.02 -26.97 -4.24
C THR A 106 -9.76 -26.09 -4.38
N ILE A 107 -8.77 -26.27 -3.50
CA ILE A 107 -7.55 -25.43 -3.49
C ILE A 107 -6.67 -25.64 -4.75
N SER A 108 -6.79 -26.80 -5.41
CA SER A 108 -6.00 -27.17 -6.58
C SER A 108 -6.35 -26.43 -7.87
N GLU A 109 -7.48 -25.71 -7.93
CA GLU A 109 -8.05 -25.13 -9.16
C GLU A 109 -8.44 -23.66 -8.99
N ALA A 110 -7.65 -22.88 -8.24
CA ALA A 110 -7.96 -21.46 -8.05
C ALA A 110 -7.83 -20.65 -9.35
N ASP A 111 -8.81 -19.77 -9.60
CA ASP A 111 -8.80 -18.81 -10.72
C ASP A 111 -7.85 -17.65 -10.46
N VAL A 112 -7.69 -17.29 -9.18
CA VAL A 112 -6.96 -16.10 -8.74
C VAL A 112 -6.05 -16.46 -7.57
N LEU A 113 -4.78 -16.11 -7.68
CA LEU A 113 -3.81 -16.13 -6.58
C LEU A 113 -3.69 -14.73 -5.99
N CYS A 114 -4.10 -14.58 -4.74
CA CYS A 114 -4.12 -13.33 -3.99
C CYS A 114 -2.91 -13.27 -3.05
N ILE A 115 -2.10 -12.23 -3.21
CA ILE A 115 -0.83 -12.03 -2.48
C ILE A 115 -0.78 -10.63 -1.87
N VAL A 116 -0.40 -10.54 -0.60
CA VAL A 116 -0.06 -9.26 0.01
C VAL A 116 1.43 -9.00 -0.21
N GLN A 117 1.77 -8.01 -1.04
CA GLN A 117 3.18 -7.71 -1.38
C GLN A 117 3.96 -7.23 -0.16
N ASN A 118 3.31 -6.47 0.72
CA ASN A 118 3.90 -6.01 1.96
C ASN A 118 2.89 -6.15 3.11
N GLU A 119 3.06 -7.20 3.92
CA GLU A 119 2.18 -7.50 5.05
C GLU A 119 2.47 -6.52 6.19
N THR A 120 1.69 -5.44 6.19
CA THR A 120 1.90 -4.30 7.09
C THR A 120 1.82 -4.72 8.57
N SER A 121 1.16 -5.84 8.92
CA SER A 121 1.00 -6.25 10.32
C SER A 121 2.30 -6.77 10.96
N ASN A 122 3.17 -7.41 10.19
CA ASN A 122 4.41 -8.03 10.67
C ASN A 122 5.68 -7.47 9.97
N GLY A 123 5.54 -6.58 8.99
CA GLY A 123 6.68 -6.01 8.28
C GLY A 123 7.40 -7.02 7.40
N THR A 124 6.67 -8.01 6.86
CA THR A 124 7.19 -8.90 5.82
C THR A 124 6.81 -8.43 4.43
N GLN A 125 7.63 -8.79 3.45
CA GLN A 125 7.48 -8.43 2.06
C GLN A 125 7.69 -9.64 1.16
N VAL A 126 6.88 -9.75 0.11
CA VAL A 126 7.10 -10.67 -1.00
C VAL A 126 7.96 -9.95 -2.04
N PRO A 127 9.24 -10.34 -2.22
CA PRO A 127 10.10 -9.71 -3.20
C PRO A 127 9.66 -10.04 -4.62
N MET A 128 10.03 -9.21 -5.60
CA MET A 128 9.68 -9.42 -7.02
C MET A 128 10.17 -10.78 -7.52
N SER A 129 11.31 -11.28 -7.04
CA SER A 129 11.81 -12.63 -7.37
C SER A 129 10.86 -13.75 -6.94
N MET A 130 10.21 -13.62 -5.78
CA MET A 130 9.23 -14.58 -5.30
C MET A 130 7.92 -14.46 -6.09
N LEU A 131 7.47 -13.24 -6.43
CA LEU A 131 6.35 -13.04 -7.35
C LEU A 131 6.62 -13.68 -8.73
N ALA A 132 7.86 -13.60 -9.23
CA ALA A 132 8.24 -14.24 -10.49
C ALA A 132 8.11 -15.77 -10.43
N THR A 133 8.50 -16.39 -9.32
CA THR A 133 8.27 -17.82 -9.08
C THR A 133 6.77 -18.15 -9.09
N PHE A 134 5.94 -17.37 -8.40
CA PHE A 134 4.49 -17.57 -8.42
C PHE A 134 3.91 -17.41 -9.81
N ARG A 135 4.36 -16.41 -10.57
CA ARG A 135 3.92 -16.19 -11.95
C ARG A 135 4.24 -17.36 -12.87
N GLN A 136 5.38 -18.03 -12.67
CA GLN A 136 5.78 -19.22 -13.43
C GLN A 136 4.97 -20.47 -13.04
N GLN A 137 4.56 -20.57 -11.78
CA GLN A 137 3.90 -21.77 -11.24
C GLN A 137 2.36 -21.70 -11.31
N PHE A 138 1.79 -20.51 -11.33
CA PHE A 138 0.35 -20.29 -11.33
C PHE A 138 -0.10 -19.83 -12.73
N SER A 139 -1.14 -20.47 -13.27
CA SER A 139 -1.66 -20.15 -14.62
C SER A 139 -2.84 -19.19 -14.63
N GLY A 140 -3.53 -19.02 -13.49
CA GLY A 140 -4.66 -18.07 -13.34
C GLY A 140 -4.20 -16.62 -13.18
N LEU A 141 -5.10 -15.74 -12.73
CA LEU A 141 -4.75 -14.35 -12.46
C LEU A 141 -3.99 -14.19 -11.15
N ILE A 142 -2.96 -13.34 -11.12
CA ILE A 142 -2.32 -12.96 -9.85
C ILE A 142 -2.83 -11.57 -9.44
N ALA A 143 -3.38 -11.48 -8.23
CA ALA A 143 -3.82 -10.21 -7.63
C ALA A 143 -2.92 -9.86 -6.44
N VAL A 144 -2.45 -8.62 -6.41
CA VAL A 144 -1.47 -8.13 -5.45
C VAL A 144 -2.01 -6.94 -4.66
N ASP A 145 -2.15 -7.14 -3.35
CA ASP A 145 -2.32 -6.05 -2.38
C ASP A 145 -0.95 -5.38 -2.16
N ALA A 146 -0.81 -4.18 -2.72
CA ALA A 146 0.38 -3.35 -2.60
C ALA A 146 0.10 -2.11 -1.72
N VAL A 147 -0.86 -2.19 -0.79
CA VAL A 147 -1.36 -1.02 -0.06
C VAL A 147 -0.24 -0.29 0.68
N SER A 148 0.71 -1.03 1.26
CA SER A 148 1.84 -0.44 2.00
C SER A 148 3.15 -0.32 1.22
N SER A 149 3.10 -0.43 -0.11
CA SER A 149 4.30 -0.40 -0.95
C SER A 149 4.17 0.34 -2.27
N MET A 150 2.99 0.38 -2.89
CA MET A 150 2.77 1.13 -4.14
C MET A 150 3.08 2.62 -3.94
N ALA A 151 3.81 3.21 -4.88
CA ALA A 151 4.42 4.55 -4.78
C ALA A 151 5.60 4.67 -3.80
N GLY A 152 6.00 3.58 -3.13
CA GLY A 152 7.25 3.50 -2.36
C GLY A 152 8.29 2.57 -2.98
N LEU A 153 7.85 1.51 -3.67
CA LEU A 153 8.69 0.53 -4.34
C LEU A 153 8.35 0.44 -5.83
N GLN A 154 9.37 0.14 -6.63
CA GLN A 154 9.20 -0.15 -8.05
C GLN A 154 8.76 -1.62 -8.21
N PHE A 155 7.74 -1.84 -9.03
CA PHE A 155 7.22 -3.18 -9.32
C PHE A 155 7.55 -3.60 -10.75
N ASP A 156 7.74 -4.91 -10.93
CA ASP A 156 7.59 -5.53 -12.24
C ASP A 156 6.11 -5.86 -12.43
N TRP A 157 5.40 -4.93 -13.07
CA TRP A 157 3.95 -5.02 -13.28
C TRP A 157 3.53 -6.30 -13.99
N ALA A 158 4.37 -6.86 -14.87
CA ALA A 158 4.05 -8.05 -15.65
C ALA A 158 3.96 -9.34 -14.80
N LEU A 159 4.42 -9.31 -13.54
CA LEU A 159 4.34 -10.44 -12.64
C LEU A 159 2.95 -10.66 -12.04
N ALA A 160 2.02 -9.70 -12.18
CA ALA A 160 0.66 -9.86 -11.72
C ALA A 160 -0.37 -9.09 -12.54
N ASP A 161 -1.58 -9.61 -12.55
CA ASP A 161 -2.68 -9.12 -13.37
C ASP A 161 -3.46 -8.01 -12.69
N VAL A 162 -3.43 -7.94 -11.36
CA VAL A 162 -4.12 -6.91 -10.59
C VAL A 162 -3.21 -6.39 -9.49
N TRP A 163 -3.15 -5.07 -9.35
CA TRP A 163 -2.40 -4.39 -8.30
C TRP A 163 -3.29 -3.31 -7.70
N PHE A 164 -3.33 -3.20 -6.38
CA PHE A 164 -4.09 -2.11 -5.75
C PHE A 164 -3.46 -1.58 -4.48
N ALA A 165 -3.74 -0.31 -4.20
CA ALA A 165 -3.31 0.36 -2.99
C ALA A 165 -4.21 1.54 -2.62
N SER A 166 -4.49 1.70 -1.32
CA SER A 166 -5.09 2.93 -0.80
C SER A 166 -4.03 4.02 -0.60
N VAL A 167 -4.43 5.28 -0.76
CA VAL A 167 -3.49 6.41 -0.84
C VAL A 167 -2.89 6.88 0.50
N GLN A 168 -3.38 6.38 1.65
CA GLN A 168 -2.95 6.81 2.99
C GLN A 168 -1.68 6.17 3.53
N LYS A 169 -0.86 5.58 2.65
CA LYS A 169 0.45 5.02 2.99
C LYS A 169 1.55 5.69 2.15
N CYS A 170 2.17 4.99 1.19
CA CYS A 170 3.29 5.52 0.43
C CYS A 170 2.93 6.72 -0.48
N PHE A 171 1.68 6.82 -0.93
CA PHE A 171 1.20 8.00 -1.65
C PHE A 171 1.13 9.27 -0.80
N GLY A 172 1.17 9.16 0.54
CA GLY A 172 1.22 10.33 1.44
C GLY A 172 -0.01 11.23 1.36
N LEU A 173 -1.21 10.66 1.26
CA LEU A 173 -2.48 11.39 1.16
C LEU A 173 -3.47 11.03 2.29
N PRO A 174 -4.51 11.83 2.53
CA PRO A 174 -5.63 11.43 3.39
C PRO A 174 -6.32 10.17 2.85
N ALA A 175 -6.86 9.34 3.75
CA ALA A 175 -7.60 8.14 3.36
C ALA A 175 -8.91 8.49 2.63
N GLY A 176 -9.43 7.54 1.83
CA GLY A 176 -10.68 7.68 1.09
C GLY A 176 -10.54 7.56 -0.43
N LEU A 177 -9.40 7.07 -0.92
CA LEU A 177 -9.17 6.73 -2.32
C LEU A 177 -8.24 5.52 -2.38
N ALA A 178 -8.48 4.62 -3.33
CA ALA A 178 -7.54 3.61 -3.74
C ALA A 178 -7.38 3.59 -5.26
N VAL A 179 -6.18 3.19 -5.68
CA VAL A 179 -5.82 2.94 -7.08
C VAL A 179 -5.93 1.44 -7.32
N LEU A 180 -6.63 1.07 -8.38
CA LEU A 180 -6.74 -0.30 -8.89
C LEU A 180 -6.14 -0.31 -10.30
N VAL A 181 -5.11 -1.12 -10.50
CA VAL A 181 -4.43 -1.32 -11.78
C VAL A 181 -4.67 -2.76 -12.21
N TYR A 182 -5.07 -2.99 -13.46
CA TYR A 182 -5.40 -4.34 -13.93
C TYR A 182 -4.97 -4.57 -15.39
N SER A 183 -4.52 -5.78 -15.69
CA SER A 183 -3.99 -6.21 -16.98
C SER A 183 -5.12 -6.43 -18.00
N PRO A 184 -4.80 -6.53 -19.30
CA PRO A 184 -5.73 -7.00 -20.31
C PRO A 184 -6.33 -8.38 -19.97
N GLN A 185 -5.54 -9.29 -19.42
CA GLN A 185 -5.99 -10.64 -19.02
C GLN A 185 -7.03 -10.58 -17.89
N ALA A 186 -6.86 -9.66 -16.93
CA ALA A 186 -7.87 -9.43 -15.91
C ALA A 186 -9.18 -8.91 -16.51
N LEU A 187 -9.11 -8.03 -17.52
CA LEU A 187 -10.29 -7.56 -18.22
C LEU A 187 -10.99 -8.70 -19.00
N GLU A 188 -10.24 -9.51 -19.74
CA GLU A 188 -10.76 -10.68 -20.47
C GLU A 188 -11.46 -11.68 -19.53
N GLN A 189 -10.89 -11.93 -18.35
CA GLN A 189 -11.52 -12.76 -17.33
C GLN A 189 -12.82 -12.13 -16.82
N ALA A 190 -12.84 -10.82 -16.57
CA ALA A 190 -14.06 -10.14 -16.15
C ALA A 190 -15.16 -10.20 -17.22
N GLU A 191 -14.80 -10.09 -18.51
CA GLU A 191 -15.72 -10.23 -19.63
C GLU A 191 -16.31 -11.66 -19.71
N ARG A 192 -15.46 -12.67 -19.50
CA ARG A 192 -15.88 -14.09 -19.45
C ARG A 192 -16.83 -14.36 -18.29
N ILE A 193 -16.54 -13.82 -17.11
CA ILE A 193 -17.38 -13.99 -15.91
C ILE A 193 -18.68 -13.20 -16.06
N GLY A 194 -18.63 -12.00 -16.66
CA GLY A 194 -19.79 -11.17 -16.94
C GLY A 194 -20.50 -10.64 -15.69
N GLU A 195 -19.77 -10.39 -14.60
CA GLU A 195 -20.37 -9.95 -13.34
C GLU A 195 -20.90 -8.50 -13.44
N GLN A 196 -22.14 -8.29 -12.98
CA GLN A 196 -22.87 -7.02 -13.05
C GLN A 196 -23.77 -6.76 -11.83
N ALA A 197 -23.62 -7.54 -10.75
CA ALA A 197 -24.51 -7.49 -9.60
C ALA A 197 -24.16 -6.36 -8.63
N HIS A 198 -22.94 -5.81 -8.71
CA HIS A 198 -22.45 -4.81 -7.77
C HIS A 198 -22.20 -3.46 -8.43
N TYR A 199 -22.35 -2.38 -7.67
CA TYR A 199 -22.11 -1.02 -8.15
C TYR A 199 -20.65 -0.82 -8.65
N ASN A 200 -19.71 -1.55 -8.03
CA ASN A 200 -18.30 -1.58 -8.37
C ASN A 200 -17.91 -2.82 -9.20
N SER A 201 -18.83 -3.37 -10.01
CA SER A 201 -18.49 -4.42 -10.98
C SER A 201 -17.37 -3.93 -11.91
N LEU A 202 -16.32 -4.74 -12.12
CA LEU A 202 -15.12 -4.28 -12.85
C LEU A 202 -15.43 -3.83 -14.29
N LEU A 203 -16.34 -4.51 -14.99
CA LEU A 203 -16.74 -4.12 -16.35
C LEU A 203 -17.40 -2.74 -16.38
N PHE A 204 -18.27 -2.45 -15.41
CA PHE A 204 -18.91 -1.14 -15.31
C PHE A 204 -17.90 -0.05 -14.93
N MET A 205 -16.97 -0.35 -14.03
CA MET A 205 -15.84 0.54 -13.74
C MET A 205 -15.02 0.82 -15.00
N HIS A 206 -14.61 -0.22 -15.72
CA HIS A 206 -13.81 -0.13 -16.94
C HIS A 206 -14.48 0.77 -18.00
N ASP A 207 -15.78 0.58 -18.23
CA ASP A 207 -16.55 1.35 -19.22
C ASP A 207 -16.61 2.85 -18.93
N ASN A 208 -16.57 3.24 -17.65
CA ASN A 208 -16.52 4.63 -17.23
C ASN A 208 -15.09 5.18 -17.28
N PHE A 209 -14.11 4.43 -16.75
CA PHE A 209 -12.72 4.90 -16.68
C PHE A 209 -12.05 5.02 -18.05
N ARG A 210 -12.44 4.22 -19.05
CA ARG A 210 -11.98 4.42 -20.44
C ARG A 210 -12.43 5.74 -21.06
N LYS A 211 -13.42 6.40 -20.45
CA LYS A 211 -13.92 7.74 -20.80
C LYS A 211 -13.46 8.80 -19.79
N PHE A 212 -12.54 8.48 -18.88
CA PHE A 212 -12.11 9.34 -17.77
C PHE A 212 -13.25 9.77 -16.83
N GLN A 213 -14.24 8.89 -16.67
CA GLN A 213 -15.35 9.07 -15.74
C GLN A 213 -15.30 7.99 -14.66
N THR A 214 -15.99 8.23 -13.55
CA THR A 214 -16.21 7.23 -12.49
C THR A 214 -17.64 6.71 -12.56
N PRO A 215 -17.92 5.46 -12.14
CA PRO A 215 -19.28 4.91 -12.10
C PRO A 215 -20.30 5.81 -11.41
N TYR A 216 -19.92 6.36 -10.26
CA TYR A 216 -20.71 7.28 -9.44
C TYR A 216 -19.86 8.48 -9.03
N THR A 217 -20.47 9.43 -8.32
CA THR A 217 -19.77 10.58 -7.74
C THR A 217 -18.60 10.09 -6.86
N PRO A 218 -17.35 10.40 -7.22
CA PRO A 218 -16.19 9.87 -6.52
C PRO A 218 -15.72 10.80 -5.39
N ASN A 219 -14.66 10.40 -4.69
CA ASN A 219 -13.87 11.32 -3.89
C ASN A 219 -13.08 12.28 -4.81
N GLY A 220 -13.74 13.33 -5.32
CA GLY A 220 -13.14 14.30 -6.23
C GLY A 220 -11.96 15.06 -5.63
N LEU A 221 -12.03 15.38 -4.33
CA LEU A 221 -10.90 15.97 -3.61
C LEU A 221 -9.71 15.01 -3.60
N GLY A 222 -9.92 13.73 -3.25
CA GLY A 222 -8.85 12.73 -3.21
C GLY A 222 -8.16 12.54 -4.56
N ILE A 223 -8.93 12.49 -5.66
CA ILE A 223 -8.37 12.36 -7.02
C ILE A 223 -7.53 13.59 -7.37
N TYR A 224 -8.04 14.79 -7.07
CA TYR A 224 -7.30 16.03 -7.30
C TYR A 224 -6.00 16.10 -6.47
N LEU A 225 -6.05 15.75 -5.18
CA LEU A 225 -4.86 15.72 -4.33
C LEU A 225 -3.82 14.72 -4.85
N LEU A 226 -4.27 13.55 -5.32
CA LEU A 226 -3.40 12.56 -5.96
C LEU A 226 -2.74 13.12 -7.22
N MET A 227 -3.50 13.75 -8.11
CA MET A 227 -2.96 14.44 -9.28
C MET A 227 -1.84 15.42 -8.90
N ARG A 228 -2.10 16.31 -7.94
CA ARG A 228 -1.17 17.36 -7.53
C ARG A 228 0.09 16.83 -6.87
N VAL A 229 -0.02 15.79 -6.04
CA VAL A 229 1.16 15.11 -5.47
C VAL A 229 1.97 14.44 -6.58
N LEU A 230 1.33 13.73 -7.52
CA LEU A 230 2.03 13.04 -8.60
C LEU A 230 2.81 14.00 -9.53
N GLN A 231 2.37 15.24 -9.68
CA GLN A 231 3.09 16.27 -10.45
C GLN A 231 4.44 16.64 -9.83
N GLN A 232 4.63 16.43 -8.52
CA GLN A 232 5.82 16.91 -7.80
C GLN A 232 6.76 15.80 -7.35
N ILE A 233 6.24 14.59 -7.13
CA ILE A 233 7.09 13.49 -6.67
C ILE A 233 8.01 12.99 -7.79
N PRO A 234 9.19 12.47 -7.45
CA PRO A 234 10.08 11.86 -8.43
C PRO A 234 9.49 10.55 -8.96
N ASP A 235 10.04 10.08 -10.07
CA ASP A 235 9.64 8.80 -10.64
C ASP A 235 9.99 7.65 -9.69
N ILE A 236 9.26 6.53 -9.81
CA ILE A 236 9.33 5.44 -8.85
C ILE A 236 10.73 4.84 -8.69
N ALA A 237 11.58 4.86 -9.72
CA ALA A 237 12.96 4.35 -9.64
C ALA A 237 13.80 5.11 -8.60
N VAL A 238 13.66 6.44 -8.54
CA VAL A 238 14.37 7.28 -7.54
C VAL A 238 13.80 7.03 -6.15
N THR A 239 12.47 6.93 -6.05
CA THR A 239 11.79 6.66 -4.78
C THR A 239 12.15 5.28 -4.23
N ASP A 240 12.15 4.24 -5.05
CA ASP A 240 12.51 2.87 -4.68
C ASP A 240 13.93 2.80 -4.12
N GLN A 241 14.90 3.41 -4.81
CA GLN A 241 16.28 3.46 -4.34
C GLN A 241 16.39 4.12 -2.95
N LEU A 242 15.72 5.25 -2.76
CA LEU A 242 15.71 5.96 -1.48
C LEU A 242 15.10 5.10 -0.36
N ILE A 243 13.96 4.45 -0.64
CA ILE A 243 13.22 3.66 0.34
C ILE A 243 14.04 2.44 0.77
N ARG A 244 14.64 1.71 -0.18
CA ARG A 244 15.54 0.59 0.11
C ARG A 244 16.77 1.01 0.90
N GLN A 245 17.40 2.13 0.54
CA GLN A 245 18.54 2.67 1.28
C GLN A 245 18.15 3.00 2.73
N ARG A 246 17.00 3.64 2.93
CA ARG A 246 16.49 3.95 4.28
C ARG A 246 16.15 2.70 5.07
N ALA A 247 15.56 1.68 4.43
CA ALA A 247 15.25 0.40 5.07
C ALA A 247 16.52 -0.29 5.58
N ALA A 248 17.54 -0.40 4.73
CA ALA A 248 18.85 -0.92 5.13
C ALA A 248 19.44 -0.14 6.31
N GLY A 249 19.33 1.19 6.28
CA GLY A 249 19.76 2.05 7.38
C GLY A 249 18.93 1.89 8.66
N TRP A 250 17.66 1.49 8.59
CA TRP A 250 16.84 1.17 9.76
C TRP A 250 17.24 -0.17 10.37
N TYR A 251 17.40 -1.20 9.53
CA TYR A 251 17.81 -2.52 10.00
C TYR A 251 19.19 -2.48 10.66
N ALA A 252 20.18 -1.85 10.00
CA ALA A 252 21.51 -1.65 10.57
C ALA A 252 21.46 -0.87 11.89
N PHE A 253 20.59 0.15 12.00
CA PHE A 253 20.43 0.90 13.25
C PHE A 253 19.95 0.03 14.41
N PHE A 254 18.95 -0.84 14.19
CA PHE A 254 18.50 -1.73 15.26
C PHE A 254 19.52 -2.83 15.59
N GLU A 255 20.24 -3.33 14.59
CA GLU A 255 21.19 -4.43 14.74
C GLU A 255 22.57 -4.00 15.27
N GLN A 256 22.94 -2.73 15.11
CA GLN A 256 24.25 -2.20 15.47
C GLN A 256 24.14 -1.15 16.59
N ASP A 257 23.49 -0.01 16.32
CA ASP A 257 23.40 1.09 17.28
C ASP A 257 22.56 0.72 18.51
N LEU A 258 21.50 -0.08 18.32
CA LEU A 258 20.60 -0.54 19.38
C LEU A 258 20.73 -2.03 19.71
N ALA A 259 21.86 -2.66 19.33
CA ALA A 259 22.10 -4.10 19.53
C ALA A 259 21.94 -4.57 20.99
N ARG A 260 22.21 -3.68 21.96
CA ARG A 260 22.10 -3.95 23.41
C ARG A 260 20.79 -3.48 24.04
N SER A 261 19.89 -2.90 23.23
CA SER A 261 18.58 -2.45 23.67
C SER A 261 17.60 -3.62 23.77
N PRO A 262 16.41 -3.46 24.38
CA PRO A 262 15.36 -4.49 24.36
C PRO A 262 14.69 -4.65 22.97
N PHE A 263 15.08 -3.85 21.98
CA PHE A 263 14.45 -3.80 20.67
C PHE A 263 15.29 -4.47 19.60
N ARG A 264 14.63 -5.27 18.76
CA ARG A 264 15.22 -5.91 17.58
C ARG A 264 14.19 -5.97 16.45
N PRO A 265 14.61 -6.04 15.18
CA PRO A 265 13.67 -6.28 14.09
C PRO A 265 12.86 -7.55 14.35
N LEU A 266 11.56 -7.53 14.04
CA LEU A 266 10.69 -8.70 14.23
C LEU A 266 11.16 -9.88 13.37
N ILE A 267 11.60 -9.58 12.15
CA ILE A 267 12.17 -10.54 11.21
C ILE A 267 13.69 -10.48 11.35
N GLY A 268 14.30 -11.56 11.82
CA GLY A 268 15.73 -11.65 12.14
C GLY A 268 16.62 -11.55 10.90
N ALA A 269 17.94 -11.43 11.11
CA ALA A 269 18.89 -11.40 10.00
C ALA A 269 18.96 -12.76 9.27
N GLU A 270 18.79 -13.84 10.01
CA GLU A 270 18.68 -15.22 9.50
C GLU A 270 17.46 -15.39 8.57
N ASP A 271 16.31 -14.82 8.92
CA ASP A 271 15.13 -14.80 8.05
C ASP A 271 15.30 -13.83 6.87
N ALA A 272 16.15 -12.81 7.01
CA ALA A 272 16.43 -11.83 5.97
C ALA A 272 17.21 -12.40 4.79
N GLU A 273 17.87 -13.56 4.94
CA GLU A 273 18.47 -14.30 3.82
C GLU A 273 17.41 -14.69 2.77
N GLY A 274 16.15 -14.87 3.20
CA GLY A 274 14.99 -15.03 2.31
C GLY A 274 14.50 -13.72 1.66
N ALA A 275 15.14 -12.58 1.95
CA ALA A 275 14.77 -11.24 1.49
C ALA A 275 13.31 -10.84 1.78
N VAL A 276 12.76 -11.31 2.92
CA VAL A 276 11.36 -11.10 3.31
C VAL A 276 11.14 -9.87 4.20
N ARG A 277 12.19 -9.10 4.50
CA ARG A 277 12.08 -7.86 5.29
C ARG A 277 11.41 -6.76 4.46
N SER A 278 10.46 -6.06 5.06
CA SER A 278 9.78 -4.94 4.42
C SER A 278 10.68 -3.72 4.26
N ASP A 279 10.73 -3.19 3.04
CA ASP A 279 11.44 -1.93 2.79
C ASP A 279 10.65 -0.70 3.27
N THR A 280 9.33 -0.83 3.46
CA THR A 280 8.43 0.31 3.73
C THR A 280 7.85 0.32 5.14
N VAL A 281 7.89 -0.80 5.87
CA VAL A 281 7.35 -0.93 7.23
C VAL A 281 8.29 -1.74 8.10
N ILE A 282 9.05 -1.06 8.95
CA ILE A 282 9.99 -1.70 9.87
C ILE A 282 9.22 -2.15 11.11
N ALA A 283 9.03 -3.46 11.26
CA ALA A 283 8.46 -4.05 12.48
C ALA A 283 9.56 -4.35 13.48
N VAL A 284 9.37 -3.90 14.73
CA VAL A 284 10.36 -4.01 15.81
C VAL A 284 9.68 -4.66 16.99
N THR A 285 10.30 -5.70 17.54
CA THR A 285 9.80 -6.43 18.70
C THR A 285 10.52 -6.03 19.99
N GLY A 286 9.82 -6.13 21.12
CA GLY A 286 10.27 -5.87 22.50
C GLY A 286 9.43 -6.67 23.49
N ALA A 287 9.79 -6.70 24.77
CA ALA A 287 8.84 -7.13 25.79
C ALA A 287 7.68 -6.13 25.87
N GLU A 288 6.49 -6.56 26.26
CA GLU A 288 5.29 -5.70 26.29
C GLU A 288 5.51 -4.40 27.10
N ALA A 289 6.19 -4.51 28.25
CA ALA A 289 6.52 -3.36 29.08
C ALA A 289 7.40 -2.34 28.33
N ASP A 290 8.38 -2.80 27.57
CA ASP A 290 9.29 -1.95 26.78
C ASP A 290 8.55 -1.28 25.62
N ILE A 291 7.69 -2.02 24.92
CA ILE A 291 6.86 -1.50 23.82
C ILE A 291 5.92 -0.40 24.33
N LYS A 292 5.28 -0.61 25.48
CA LYS A 292 4.43 0.40 26.12
C LYS A 292 5.24 1.63 26.55
N ALA A 293 6.42 1.42 27.13
CA ALA A 293 7.30 2.50 27.56
C ALA A 293 7.79 3.36 26.38
N VAL A 294 8.34 2.76 25.32
CA VAL A 294 8.87 3.50 24.16
C VAL A 294 7.80 4.29 23.45
N LYS A 295 6.60 3.73 23.28
CA LYS A 295 5.47 4.45 22.66
C LYS A 295 5.02 5.64 23.50
N THR A 296 5.03 5.51 24.83
CA THR A 296 4.67 6.59 25.75
C THR A 296 5.68 7.73 25.70
N LYS A 297 6.97 7.38 25.81
CA LYS A 297 8.08 8.35 25.73
C LYS A 297 8.16 9.03 24.36
N ALA A 298 8.01 8.27 23.28
CA ALA A 298 7.98 8.82 21.92
C ALA A 298 6.86 9.85 21.77
N LYS A 299 5.65 9.52 22.26
CA LYS A 299 4.50 10.45 22.21
C LYS A 299 4.77 11.73 23.00
N GLN A 300 5.41 11.64 24.17
CA GLN A 300 5.84 12.81 24.95
C GLN A 300 6.86 13.66 24.21
N ALA A 301 7.74 13.03 23.43
CA ALA A 301 8.70 13.70 22.53
C ALA A 301 8.06 14.17 21.20
N GLY A 302 6.74 14.06 21.03
CA GLY A 302 6.04 14.50 19.81
C GLY A 302 6.17 13.55 18.62
N LEU A 303 6.59 12.30 18.84
CA LEU A 303 6.77 11.24 17.85
C LEU A 303 5.68 10.15 18.04
N ILE A 304 4.99 9.76 16.97
CA ILE A 304 4.02 8.65 17.01
C ILE A 304 4.60 7.42 16.33
N LEU A 305 4.74 6.32 17.07
CA LEU A 305 5.06 5.00 16.54
C LEU A 305 3.78 4.24 16.17
N GLY A 306 3.88 3.41 15.13
CA GLY A 306 2.85 2.42 14.81
C GLY A 306 2.68 1.42 15.95
N SER A 307 1.43 1.13 16.33
CA SER A 307 1.16 -0.01 17.23
C SER A 307 1.45 -1.33 16.52
N GLY A 308 1.82 -2.37 17.27
CA GLY A 308 1.74 -3.75 16.78
C GLY A 308 0.32 -4.12 16.32
N TYR A 309 0.18 -5.25 15.65
CA TYR A 309 -1.07 -5.67 15.04
C TYR A 309 -1.30 -7.18 15.15
N GLY A 310 -2.57 -7.60 15.27
CA GLY A 310 -2.92 -9.02 15.38
C GLY A 310 -2.18 -9.70 16.54
N ASN A 311 -1.55 -10.84 16.26
CA ASN A 311 -0.77 -11.61 17.23
C ASN A 311 0.47 -10.86 17.77
N TRP A 312 0.87 -9.78 17.12
CA TRP A 312 2.05 -8.97 17.47
C TRP A 312 1.68 -7.67 18.20
N LYS A 313 0.41 -7.50 18.58
CA LYS A 313 -0.12 -6.23 19.09
C LYS A 313 0.64 -5.67 20.29
N ASP A 314 0.95 -6.55 21.24
CA ASP A 314 1.45 -6.15 22.56
C ASP A 314 2.98 -6.14 22.63
N ASN A 315 3.65 -6.91 21.76
CA ASN A 315 5.10 -7.11 21.77
C ASN A 315 5.83 -6.50 20.55
N THR A 316 5.16 -5.67 19.74
CA THR A 316 5.79 -4.92 18.65
C THR A 316 5.33 -3.48 18.54
N PHE A 317 6.19 -2.65 17.96
CA PHE A 317 5.80 -1.41 17.32
C PHE A 317 6.28 -1.42 15.87
N ARG A 318 5.72 -0.53 15.05
CA ARG A 318 6.03 -0.43 13.62
C ARG A 318 6.43 0.99 13.26
N ILE A 319 7.38 1.11 12.34
CA ILE A 319 7.85 2.39 11.79
C ILE A 319 7.55 2.38 10.30
N ALA A 320 6.74 3.33 9.84
CA ALA A 320 6.59 3.63 8.42
C ALA A 320 7.91 4.22 7.89
N ASN A 321 8.42 3.63 6.81
CA ASN A 321 9.51 4.16 6.00
C ASN A 321 8.93 4.59 4.64
N PHE A 322 7.99 5.54 4.67
CA PHE A 322 7.27 5.99 3.48
C PHE A 322 7.88 7.28 2.90
N PRO A 323 7.66 7.58 1.60
CA PRO A 323 8.27 8.73 0.92
C PRO A 323 8.02 10.09 1.58
N ALA A 324 6.81 10.34 2.11
CA ALA A 324 6.45 11.61 2.73
C ALA A 324 7.20 11.90 4.06
N ILE A 325 7.85 10.89 4.64
CA ILE A 325 8.68 11.04 5.84
C ILE A 325 10.06 11.51 5.41
N THR A 326 10.53 12.61 6.01
CA THR A 326 11.78 13.26 5.66
C THR A 326 12.98 12.59 6.33
N ALA A 327 14.18 12.83 5.80
CA ALA A 327 15.42 12.34 6.43
C ALA A 327 15.63 12.95 7.82
N GLU A 328 15.26 14.23 8.01
CA GLU A 328 15.31 14.92 9.29
C GLU A 328 14.42 14.23 10.34
N GLU A 329 13.17 13.91 9.99
CA GLU A 329 12.26 13.21 10.90
C GLU A 329 12.76 11.81 11.26
N ILE A 330 13.28 11.06 10.29
CA ILE A 330 13.93 9.76 10.53
C ILE A 330 15.11 9.94 11.51
N GLY A 331 15.93 10.98 11.33
CA GLY A 331 17.00 11.36 12.24
C GLY A 331 16.48 11.62 13.66
N ASN A 332 15.44 12.45 13.79
CA ASN A 332 14.82 12.77 15.08
C ASN A 332 14.34 11.50 15.82
N LEU A 333 13.76 10.54 15.11
CA LEU A 333 13.34 9.27 15.72
C LEU A 333 14.54 8.42 16.13
N LYS A 334 15.58 8.30 15.29
CA LYS A 334 16.79 7.55 15.62
C LYS A 334 17.52 8.16 16.83
N ASP A 335 17.61 9.48 16.88
CA ASP A 335 18.25 10.19 17.98
C ASP A 335 17.46 10.02 19.29
N PHE A 336 16.13 10.12 19.24
CA PHE A 336 15.27 9.78 20.37
C PHE A 336 15.53 8.35 20.88
N LEU A 337 15.51 7.35 19.98
CA LEU A 337 15.74 5.96 20.36
C LEU A 337 17.14 5.74 20.92
N ARG A 338 18.17 6.38 20.36
CA ARG A 338 19.55 6.31 20.85
C ARG A 338 19.71 6.97 22.22
N GLN A 339 19.05 8.09 22.48
CA GLN A 339 19.12 8.78 23.77
C GLN A 339 18.42 8.00 24.89
N GLU A 340 17.29 7.38 24.58
CA GLU A 340 16.46 6.66 25.57
C GLU A 340 16.88 5.20 25.79
N TYR A 341 17.43 4.55 24.75
CA TYR A 341 17.68 3.10 24.73
C TYR A 341 19.06 2.72 24.16
N GLY A 342 19.83 3.69 23.67
CA GLY A 342 21.21 3.46 23.28
C GLY A 342 22.10 3.28 24.50
N PHE A 343 23.17 2.51 24.33
CA PHE A 343 24.16 2.31 25.38
C PHE A 343 24.91 3.62 25.61
N ARG A 344 24.87 4.18 26.82
CA ARG A 344 25.85 5.21 27.22
C ARG A 344 27.13 4.46 27.57
N ALA A 345 28.21 4.76 26.84
CA ALA A 345 29.54 4.22 27.14
C ALA A 345 29.98 4.55 28.57
#